data_AF-A0A1S8P535-F1
#
_entry.id   AF-A0A1S8P535-F1
#
_cell.length_a   1.000
_cell.length_b   1.000
_cell.length_c   1.000
_cell.angle_alpha   90.00
_cell.angle_beta   90.00
_cell.angle_gamma   90.00
#
_symmetry.space_group_name_H-M   'P 1'
#
loop_
_entity.id
_entity.type
_entity.pdbx_description
1 polymer ?
#
loop_
_entity_poly.entity_id
_entity_poly.type
_entity_poly.pdbx_seq_one_letter_code
_entity_poly.pdbx_strand_id
1 'polypeptide(L)' 'MNTTKESVKKFVDEQFDGNFNKCARNLDLAPSTIWRIANGNGKAGIKVITNIIKYCDDKKINYRKYIFLS' A
#
# COMPACT_ATOMS: atom_id res chain seq x y z
N MET A 1 -1.73 -16.76 6.89
CA MET A 1 -1.21 -15.41 7.23
C MET A 1 -1.00 -14.66 5.94
N ASN A 2 -1.64 -13.49 5.74
CA ASN A 2 -1.36 -12.64 4.58
C ASN A 2 -0.05 -11.87 4.83
N THR A 3 0.85 -11.94 3.86
CA THR A 3 2.15 -11.26 3.88
C THR A 3 2.02 -9.78 3.47
N THR A 4 2.99 -8.94 3.82
CA THR A 4 3.00 -7.51 3.43
C THR A 4 2.80 -7.31 1.92
N LYS A 5 3.36 -8.21 1.08
CA LYS A 5 3.18 -8.17 -0.37
C LYS A 5 1.71 -8.33 -0.78
N GLU A 6 0.98 -9.26 -0.17
CA GLU A 6 -0.42 -9.56 -0.49
C GLU A 6 -1.32 -8.41 -0.06
N SER A 7 -1.06 -7.82 1.10
CA SER A 7 -1.82 -6.68 1.60
C SER A 7 -1.62 -5.43 0.74
N VAL A 8 -0.38 -5.14 0.32
CA VAL A 8 -0.11 -4.00 -0.57
C VAL A 8 -0.69 -4.24 -1.96
N LYS A 9 -0.58 -5.46 -2.50
CA LYS A 9 -1.21 -5.81 -3.77
C LYS A 9 -2.73 -5.63 -3.72
N LYS A 10 -3.37 -6.16 -2.67
CA LYS A 10 -4.80 -5.99 -2.43
C LYS A 10 -5.21 -4.51 -2.31
N PHE A 11 -4.41 -3.70 -1.62
CA PHE A 11 -4.65 -2.27 -1.53
C PHE A 11 -4.59 -1.57 -2.90
N VAL A 12 -3.60 -1.91 -3.73
CA VAL A 12 -3.48 -1.38 -5.10
C VAL A 12 -4.67 -1.82 -5.96
N ASP A 13 -5.06 -3.08 -5.88
CA ASP A 13 -6.17 -3.63 -6.66
C ASP A 13 -7.50 -2.97 -6.27
N GLU A 14 -7.83 -2.91 -4.97
CA GLU A 14 -9.13 -2.40 -4.49
C GLU A 14 -9.26 -0.88 -4.56
N GLN A 15 -8.17 -0.13 -4.37
CA GLN A 15 -8.23 1.34 -4.26
C GLN A 15 -7.76 2.05 -5.53
N PHE A 16 -7.03 1.36 -6.40
CA PHE A 16 -6.39 1.96 -7.58
C PHE A 16 -6.55 1.15 -8.86
N ASP A 17 -7.39 0.11 -8.87
CA ASP A 17 -7.66 -0.70 -10.07
C ASP A 17 -6.36 -1.30 -10.65
N GLY A 18 -5.55 -1.87 -9.76
CA GLY A 18 -4.26 -2.48 -10.10
C GLY A 18 -3.16 -1.47 -10.51
N ASN A 19 -3.45 -0.17 -10.52
CA ASN A 19 -2.53 0.83 -11.05
C ASN A 19 -1.52 1.31 -9.99
N PHE A 20 -0.34 0.66 -9.99
CA PHE A 20 0.79 0.99 -9.12
C PHE A 20 1.25 2.46 -9.22
N ASN A 21 1.25 3.04 -10.42
CA ASN A 21 1.66 4.43 -10.62
C ASN A 21 0.65 5.40 -9.97
N LYS A 22 -0.64 5.12 -10.13
CA LYS A 22 -1.72 5.90 -9.50
C LYS A 22 -1.65 5.80 -7.99
N CYS A 23 -1.46 4.59 -7.45
CA CYS A 23 -1.27 4.36 -6.02
C CYS A 23 -0.09 5.19 -5.48
N ALA A 24 1.08 5.05 -6.10
CA ALA A 24 2.29 5.75 -5.66
C ALA A 24 2.13 7.28 -5.67
N ARG A 25 1.50 7.85 -6.71
CA ARG A 25 1.21 9.29 -6.78
C ARG A 25 0.26 9.75 -5.67
N ASN A 26 -0.80 8.99 -5.40
CA ASN A 26 -1.75 9.34 -4.32
C ASN A 26 -1.14 9.19 -2.92
N LEU A 27 -0.12 8.35 -2.78
CA LEU A 27 0.59 8.14 -1.53
C LEU A 27 1.84 9.02 -1.38
N ASP A 28 2.17 9.90 -2.33
CA ASP A 28 3.44 10.66 -2.33
C ASP A 28 4.68 9.74 -2.22
N LEU A 29 4.71 8.70 -3.05
CA LEU A 29 5.77 7.69 -3.11
C LEU A 29 6.26 7.49 -4.54
N ALA A 30 7.47 6.94 -4.67
CA ALA A 30 7.98 6.50 -5.96
C ALA A 30 7.22 5.24 -6.43
N PRO A 31 6.83 5.14 -7.72
CA PRO A 31 6.17 3.93 -8.25
C PRO A 31 6.95 2.64 -8.02
N SER A 32 8.29 2.72 -8.10
CA SER A 32 9.19 1.60 -7.83
C SER A 32 9.08 1.08 -6.40
N THR A 33 8.78 1.94 -5.41
CA THR A 33 8.61 1.53 -4.01
C THR A 33 7.40 0.62 -3.85
N ILE A 34 6.23 1.01 -4.37
CA ILE A 34 5.01 0.20 -4.26
C ILE A 34 5.17 -1.11 -5.05
N TRP A 35 5.69 -1.03 -6.28
CA TRP A 35 5.89 -2.22 -7.11
C TRP A 35 6.83 -3.23 -6.45
N ARG A 36 7.94 -2.79 -5.85
CA ARG A 36 8.87 -3.68 -5.15
C ARG A 36 8.20 -4.38 -3.97
N ILE A 37 7.42 -3.68 -3.16
CA ILE A 37 6.75 -4.26 -1.99
C ILE A 37 5.68 -5.27 -2.43
N ALA A 38 4.86 -4.91 -3.42
CA ALA A 38 3.80 -5.77 -3.95
C ALA A 38 4.34 -7.07 -4.57
N ASN A 39 5.57 -7.05 -5.12
CA ASN A 39 6.25 -8.21 -5.67
C ASN A 39 7.17 -8.93 -4.67
N GLY A 40 7.21 -8.51 -3.40
CA GLY A 40 8.03 -9.15 -2.36
C GLY A 40 9.52 -8.80 -2.40
N ASN A 41 9.93 -7.85 -3.25
CA ASN A 41 11.31 -7.36 -3.40
C ASN A 41 11.62 -6.14 -2.49
N GLY A 42 10.87 -6.00 -1.39
CA GLY A 42 11.03 -4.91 -0.42
C GLY A 42 10.07 -5.02 0.76
N LYS A 43 10.44 -4.39 1.88
CA LYS A 43 9.57 -4.24 3.06
C LYS A 43 8.86 -2.89 3.01
N ALA A 44 7.63 -2.83 3.52
CA ALA A 44 6.94 -1.56 3.72
C ALA A 44 7.59 -0.80 4.88
N GLY A 45 8.38 0.23 4.55
CA GLY A 45 8.94 1.13 5.56
C GLY A 45 7.87 2.02 6.18
N ILE A 46 8.22 2.70 7.29
CA ILE A 46 7.29 3.55 8.04
C ILE A 46 6.60 4.60 7.15
N LYS A 47 7.31 5.21 6.19
CA LYS A 47 6.71 6.18 5.25
C LYS A 47 5.55 5.57 4.45
N VAL A 48 5.73 4.35 3.95
CA VAL A 48 4.68 3.65 3.16
C VAL A 48 3.47 3.36 4.04
N ILE A 49 3.72 2.83 5.24
CA ILE A 49 2.66 2.49 6.20
C ILE A 49 1.87 3.76 6.58
N THR A 50 2.56 4.82 7.01
CA THR A 50 1.91 6.08 7.40
C THR A 50 1.13 6.71 6.25
N ASN A 51 1.64 6.67 5.01
CA ASN A 51 0.91 7.24 3.87
C ASN A 51 -0.32 6.41 3.50
N ILE A 52 -0.28 5.07 3.63
CA ILE A 52 -1.46 4.22 3.46
C ILE A 52 -2.51 4.52 4.55
N ILE A 53 -2.10 4.68 5.81
CA ILE A 53 -3.02 5.05 6.91
C ILE A 53 -3.69 6.38 6.59
N LYS A 54 -2.90 7.41 6.25
CA LYS A 54 -3.43 8.75 5.91
C LYS A 54 -4.43 8.70 4.76
N TYR A 55 -4.10 7.98 3.68
CA TYR A 55 -5.01 7.82 2.54
C TYR A 55 -6.32 7.15 2.96
N CYS A 56 -6.24 6.11 3.79
CA CYS A 56 -7.42 5.42 4.28
C CYS A 56 -8.26 6.30 5.20
N ASP A 57 -7.64 7.05 6.11
CA ASP A 57 -8.33 7.95 7.05
C ASP A 57 -9.08 9.06 6.30
N ASP A 58 -8.44 9.69 5.31
CA ASP A 58 -9.06 10.72 4.45
C ASP A 58 -10.31 10.21 3.73
N LYS A 59 -10.27 8.95 3.28
CA LYS A 59 -11.35 8.30 2.54
C LYS A 59 -12.30 7.47 3.40
N LYS A 60 -12.15 7.51 4.74
CA LYS A 60 -12.93 6.69 5.69
C LYS A 60 -12.89 5.19 5.40
N ILE A 61 -11.75 4.70 4.93
CA ILE A 61 -11.48 3.29 4.66
C ILE A 61 -10.83 2.66 5.90
N ASN A 62 -11.22 1.43 6.23
CA ASN A 62 -10.58 0.69 7.32
C ASN A 62 -9.16 0.22 6.90
N TYR A 63 -8.13 0.97 7.28
CA TYR A 63 -6.73 0.64 6.96
C TYR A 63 -6.25 -0.70 7.53
N ARG A 64 -6.91 -1.23 8.57
CA ARG A 64 -6.58 -2.55 9.16
C ARG A 64 -6.78 -3.70 8.17
N LYS A 65 -7.50 -3.46 7.07
CA LYS A 65 -7.59 -4.40 5.95
C LYS A 65 -6.27 -4.56 5.18
N TYR A 66 -5.39 -3.55 5.26
CA TYR A 66 -4.20 -3.43 4.41
C TYR A 66 -2.88 -3.38 5.19
N ILE A 67 -2.92 -3.10 6.49
CA ILE A 67 -1.70 -3.01 7.32
C ILE A 67 -1.73 -4.11 8.35
N PHE A 68 -0.77 -5.04 8.22
CA PHE A 68 -0.43 -6.00 9.25
C PHE A 68 1.01 -5.73 9.69
N LEU A 69 1.16 -5.26 10.93
CA LEU A 69 2.44 -5.22 11.63
C LEU A 69 2.82 -6.68 11.88
N SER A 70 3.84 -7.16 11.17
CA SER A 70 4.45 -8.46 11.42
C SER A 70 5.73 -8.30 12.20
#